data_AF-A0A5C7W4R7-F1
#
_entry.id   AF-A0A5C7W4R7-F1
#
_cell.length_a   1.000
_cell.length_b   1.000
_cell.length_c   1.000
_cell.angle_alpha   90.00
_cell.angle_beta   90.00
_cell.angle_gamma   90.00
#
_symmetry.space_group_name_H-M   'P 1'
#
loop_
_entity.id
_entity.type
_entity.pdbx_description
1 polymer ?
#
loop_
_entity_poly.entity_id
_entity_poly.type
_entity_poly.pdbx_seq_one_letter_code
_entity_poly.pdbx_strand_id
1 'polypeptide(L)'
;HSLSKRSNLPGLRSGFVAGDADILKAFLLYRTYHGCAMPVQTQLASIAAWQDEAHVRANRDQYRARYDAVLETLQPVLDVQRPDGSFYLWAKTPGDDTTFTRELFAREHVTVVPGSYLSREVNGENPGAGRVRMALVAPLAECIEAAQRIRHFLQG
;
A
#
# COMPACT_ATOMS: atom_id res chain seq x y z
N HIS A 1 4.66 -14.57 -2.88
CA HIS A 1 5.23 -13.55 -1.98
C HIS A 1 6.30 -12.72 -2.67
N SER A 2 6.58 -11.49 -2.23
CA SER A 2 7.57 -10.60 -2.86
C SER A 2 8.39 -9.83 -1.82
N LEU A 3 9.69 -9.66 -2.10
CA LEU A 3 10.61 -8.84 -1.30
C LEU A 3 10.33 -7.34 -1.43
N SER A 4 9.55 -6.92 -2.42
CA SER A 4 9.29 -5.51 -2.70
C SER A 4 8.69 -4.75 -1.53
N LYS A 5 7.85 -5.41 -0.72
CA LYS A 5 7.16 -4.79 0.42
C LYS A 5 7.74 -5.25 1.76
N ARG A 6 8.16 -6.51 1.87
CA ARG A 6 8.78 -7.06 3.09
C ARG A 6 10.08 -6.36 3.43
N SER A 7 10.92 -6.13 2.42
CA SER A 7 12.31 -5.68 2.60
C SER A 7 12.58 -4.32 1.98
N ASN A 8 11.56 -3.58 1.55
CA ASN A 8 11.68 -2.29 0.85
C ASN A 8 12.55 -2.37 -0.43
N LEU A 9 12.49 -3.50 -1.15
CA LEU A 9 13.26 -3.75 -2.38
C LEU A 9 12.37 -3.85 -3.64
N PRO A 10 11.56 -2.83 -3.98
CA PRO A 10 10.70 -2.89 -5.16
C PRO A 10 11.48 -3.03 -6.48
N GLY A 11 12.67 -2.41 -6.54
CA GLY A 11 13.57 -2.44 -7.69
C GLY A 11 14.31 -3.77 -7.89
N LEU A 12 14.39 -4.64 -6.87
CA LEU A 12 15.09 -5.93 -6.98
C LEU A 12 14.32 -6.94 -7.86
N ARG A 13 13.02 -6.70 -8.08
CA ARG A 13 12.13 -7.57 -8.89
C ARG A 13 12.15 -9.04 -8.44
N SER A 14 12.24 -9.28 -7.14
CA SER A 14 12.35 -10.61 -6.56
C SER A 14 11.12 -11.03 -5.74
N GLY A 15 10.73 -12.29 -5.91
CA GLY A 15 9.61 -12.94 -5.26
C GLY A 15 9.56 -14.42 -5.61
N PHE A 16 8.65 -15.15 -4.98
CA PHE A 16 8.42 -16.57 -5.23
C PHE A 16 6.93 -16.91 -5.22
N VAL A 17 6.61 -18.03 -5.87
CA VAL A 17 5.32 -18.71 -5.79
C VAL A 17 5.55 -20.09 -5.16
N ALA A 18 4.64 -20.53 -4.30
CA ALA A 18 4.67 -21.83 -3.65
C ALA A 18 3.23 -22.36 -3.57
N GLY A 19 3.04 -23.67 -3.70
CA GLY A 19 1.73 -24.30 -3.80
C GLY A 19 1.84 -25.67 -4.47
N ASP A 20 0.79 -26.03 -5.22
CA ASP A 20 0.66 -27.33 -5.90
C ASP A 20 1.80 -27.60 -6.90
N ALA A 21 2.49 -28.72 -6.72
CA ALA A 21 3.63 -29.12 -7.53
C ALA A 21 3.27 -29.35 -9.01
N ASP A 22 2.07 -29.87 -9.31
CA ASP A 22 1.65 -30.15 -10.68
C ASP A 22 1.39 -28.86 -11.46
N ILE A 23 0.76 -27.87 -10.80
CA ILE A 23 0.58 -26.52 -11.34
C ILE A 23 1.95 -25.85 -11.56
N LEU A 24 2.84 -25.94 -10.56
CA LEU A 24 4.16 -25.32 -10.63
C LEU A 24 5.03 -25.91 -11.73
N LYS A 25 4.90 -27.21 -12.04
CA LYS A 25 5.61 -27.86 -13.13
C LYS A 25 5.21 -27.29 -14.50
N ALA A 26 3.92 -27.15 -14.75
CA ALA A 26 3.42 -26.53 -15.98
C ALA A 26 3.82 -25.05 -16.06
N PHE A 27 3.76 -24.33 -14.94
CA PHE A 27 4.18 -22.93 -14.89
C PHE A 27 5.68 -22.74 -15.13
N LEU A 28 6.54 -23.64 -14.63
CA LEU A 28 7.97 -23.62 -14.91
C LEU A 28 8.26 -23.76 -16.41
N LEU A 29 7.59 -24.69 -17.09
CA LEU A 29 7.73 -24.86 -18.54
C LEU A 29 7.33 -23.59 -19.29
N TYR A 30 6.22 -22.96 -18.93
CA TYR A 30 5.83 -21.68 -19.54
C TYR A 30 6.88 -20.59 -19.34
N ARG A 31 7.48 -20.51 -18.14
CA ARG A 31 8.48 -19.50 -17.78
C ARG A 31 9.78 -19.60 -18.58
N THR A 32 10.14 -20.78 -19.10
CA THR A 32 11.33 -20.93 -19.96
C THR A 32 11.15 -20.20 -21.30
N TYR A 33 9.95 -20.27 -21.90
CA TYR A 33 9.61 -19.56 -23.13
C TYR A 33 9.32 -18.07 -22.90
N HIS A 34 8.70 -17.72 -21.77
CA HIS A 34 8.47 -16.32 -21.39
C HIS A 34 9.78 -15.56 -21.10
N GLY A 35 10.90 -16.26 -20.87
CA GLY A 35 12.21 -15.62 -20.68
C GLY A 35 12.35 -14.84 -19.37
N CYS A 36 11.74 -15.32 -18.28
CA CYS A 36 11.73 -14.64 -16.97
C CYS A 36 12.68 -15.28 -15.94
N ALA A 37 13.82 -15.80 -16.39
CA ALA A 37 14.88 -16.29 -15.52
C ALA A 37 15.50 -15.13 -14.73
N MET A 38 15.68 -15.33 -13.42
CA MET A 38 16.21 -14.29 -12.53
C MET A 38 17.75 -14.28 -12.59
N PRO A 39 18.40 -13.10 -12.71
CA PRO A 39 19.87 -13.01 -12.64
C PRO A 39 20.42 -13.57 -11.33
N VAL A 40 21.58 -14.23 -11.39
CA VAL A 40 22.21 -14.89 -10.22
C VAL A 40 22.48 -13.91 -9.09
N GLN A 41 22.93 -12.69 -9.42
CA GLN A 41 23.21 -11.63 -8.45
C GLN A 41 21.93 -11.24 -7.67
N THR A 42 20.81 -11.14 -8.38
CA THR A 42 19.50 -10.89 -7.77
C THR A 42 19.09 -12.06 -6.88
N GLN A 43 19.36 -13.31 -7.28
CA GLN A 43 19.09 -14.49 -6.44
C GLN A 43 19.90 -14.47 -5.14
N LEU A 44 21.21 -14.17 -5.21
CA LEU A 44 22.08 -14.08 -4.04
C LEU A 44 21.63 -12.98 -3.06
N ALA A 45 21.31 -11.79 -3.58
CA ALA A 45 20.76 -10.70 -2.77
C ALA A 45 19.41 -11.09 -2.14
N SER A 46 18.58 -11.84 -2.88
CA SER A 46 17.30 -12.33 -2.38
C SER A 46 17.48 -13.33 -1.23
N ILE A 47 18.45 -14.25 -1.33
CA ILE A 47 18.75 -15.22 -0.28
C ILE A 47 19.10 -14.49 1.03
N ALA A 48 20.01 -13.52 0.97
CA ALA A 48 20.38 -12.71 2.13
C ALA A 48 19.17 -11.98 2.73
N ALA A 49 18.33 -11.37 1.88
CA ALA A 49 17.12 -10.66 2.33
C ALA A 49 16.07 -11.60 2.94
N TRP A 50 15.94 -12.84 2.46
CA TRP A 50 15.01 -13.82 3.04
C TRP A 50 15.49 -14.38 4.38
N GLN A 51 16.80 -14.47 4.60
CA GLN A 51 17.39 -14.99 5.84
C GLN A 51 17.40 -13.95 6.97
N ASP A 52 17.42 -12.66 6.65
CA ASP A 52 17.36 -11.60 7.66
C ASP A 52 15.91 -11.23 8.03
N GLU A 53 15.62 -11.26 9.32
CA GLU A 53 14.34 -10.85 9.92
C GLU A 53 14.47 -9.56 10.74
N ALA A 54 15.70 -9.10 11.03
CA ALA A 54 15.93 -7.89 11.81
C ALA A 54 15.46 -6.64 11.05
N HIS A 55 15.82 -6.50 9.77
CA HIS A 55 15.32 -5.39 8.95
C HIS A 55 13.79 -5.41 8.80
N VAL A 56 13.17 -6.60 8.76
CA VAL A 56 11.72 -6.75 8.64
C VAL A 56 11.02 -6.24 9.89
N ARG A 57 11.53 -6.60 11.07
CA ARG A 57 11.01 -6.11 12.36
C ARG A 57 11.10 -4.59 12.44
N ALA A 58 12.28 -4.04 12.13
CA ALA A 58 12.49 -2.59 12.11
C ALA A 58 11.53 -1.88 11.12
N ASN A 59 11.37 -2.41 9.92
CA ASN A 59 10.45 -1.86 8.92
C ASN A 59 8.99 -1.88 9.41
N ARG A 60 8.56 -2.98 10.03
CA ARG A 60 7.22 -3.09 10.62
C ARG A 60 6.99 -2.08 11.74
N ASP A 61 7.99 -1.88 12.60
CA ASP A 61 7.88 -0.92 13.71
C ASP A 61 7.82 0.53 13.20
N GLN A 62 8.53 0.85 12.11
CA GLN A 62 8.36 2.13 11.42
C GLN A 62 6.94 2.33 10.86
N TYR A 63 6.35 1.30 10.24
CA TYR A 63 4.96 1.38 9.80
C TYR A 63 3.98 1.54 10.95
N ARG A 64 4.20 0.86 12.08
CA ARG A 64 3.38 1.03 13.29
C ARG A 64 3.40 2.48 13.77
N ALA A 65 4.58 3.08 13.90
CA ALA A 65 4.72 4.47 14.29
C ALA A 65 3.99 5.44 13.33
N ARG A 66 4.07 5.21 12.02
CA ARG A 66 3.32 5.99 11.02
C ARG A 66 1.81 5.85 11.20
N TYR A 67 1.32 4.63 11.39
CA TYR A 67 -0.10 4.39 11.62
C TYR A 67 -0.59 5.09 12.89
N ASP A 68 0.12 4.93 14.00
CA ASP A 68 -0.27 5.47 15.30
C ASP A 68 -0.38 7.01 15.21
N ALA A 69 0.63 7.68 14.64
CA ALA A 69 0.64 9.14 14.51
C ALA A 69 -0.42 9.70 13.54
N VAL A 70 -0.63 9.03 12.39
CA VAL A 70 -1.64 9.48 11.40
C VAL A 70 -3.05 9.23 11.92
N LEU A 71 -3.32 8.07 12.54
CA LEU A 71 -4.65 7.75 13.06
C LEU A 71 -5.04 8.66 14.22
N GLU A 72 -4.11 9.00 15.11
CA GLU A 72 -4.35 9.98 16.19
C GLU A 72 -4.88 11.32 15.63
N THR A 73 -4.38 11.74 14.46
CA THR A 73 -4.79 12.99 13.83
C THR A 73 -6.10 12.86 13.05
N LEU A 74 -6.31 11.75 12.32
CA LEU A 74 -7.42 11.60 11.38
C LEU A 74 -8.69 11.01 11.98
N GLN A 75 -8.59 10.06 12.92
CA GLN A 75 -9.77 9.40 13.51
C GLN A 75 -10.82 10.35 14.09
N PRO A 76 -10.46 11.50 14.71
CA PRO A 76 -11.44 12.44 15.23
C PRO A 76 -12.27 13.16 14.15
N VAL A 77 -11.79 13.19 12.90
CA VAL A 77 -12.37 14.02 11.82
C VAL A 77 -12.77 13.21 10.58
N LEU A 78 -12.34 11.96 10.48
CA LEU A 78 -12.54 11.09 9.33
C LEU A 78 -12.79 9.66 9.79
N ASP A 79 -13.75 8.97 9.18
CA ASP A 79 -14.01 7.56 9.44
C ASP A 79 -12.90 6.71 8.79
N VAL A 80 -11.89 6.40 9.61
CA VAL A 80 -10.71 5.62 9.25
C VAL A 80 -10.31 4.70 10.40
N GLN A 81 -9.94 3.47 10.07
CA GLN A 81 -9.54 2.46 11.05
C GLN A 81 -8.15 1.91 10.74
N ARG A 82 -7.48 1.41 11.78
CA ARG A 82 -6.22 0.67 11.62
C ARG A 82 -6.51 -0.62 10.86
N PRO A 83 -5.81 -0.90 9.74
CA PRO A 83 -5.98 -2.16 9.04
C PRO A 83 -5.23 -3.29 9.74
N ASP A 84 -5.66 -4.53 9.52
CA ASP A 84 -4.97 -5.74 10.03
C ASP A 84 -3.57 -5.94 9.42
N GLY A 85 -3.30 -5.30 8.28
CA GLY A 85 -2.01 -5.30 7.61
C GLY A 85 -1.95 -4.33 6.44
N SER A 86 -0.85 -4.38 5.68
CA SER A 86 -0.48 -3.41 4.62
C SER A 86 0.03 -2.06 5.16
N PHE A 87 0.20 -1.10 4.25
CA PHE A 87 0.60 0.28 4.52
C PHE A 87 -0.43 1.29 3.96
N TYR A 88 -1.65 0.82 3.67
CA TYR A 88 -2.73 1.66 3.18
C TYR A 88 -3.73 1.95 4.30
N LEU A 89 -4.26 3.17 4.32
CA LEU A 89 -5.49 3.52 5.02
C LEU A 89 -6.63 3.58 4.02
N TRP A 90 -7.78 3.05 4.41
CA TRP A 90 -8.99 3.03 3.61
C TRP A 90 -10.08 3.82 4.33
N ALA A 91 -10.11 5.12 4.07
CA ALA A 91 -10.97 6.05 4.79
C ALA A 91 -12.25 6.35 4.00
N LYS A 92 -13.35 6.55 4.71
CA LYS A 92 -14.63 6.99 4.11
C LYS A 92 -14.61 8.51 3.96
N THR A 93 -14.96 9.00 2.77
CA THR A 93 -15.00 10.44 2.49
C THR A 93 -16.36 11.04 2.86
N PRO A 94 -16.41 12.33 3.26
CA PRO A 94 -17.65 13.07 3.30
C PRO A 94 -18.11 13.37 1.86
N GLY A 95 -18.90 12.47 1.29
CA GLY A 95 -19.43 12.60 -0.08
C GLY A 95 -18.59 11.89 -1.14
N ASP A 96 -18.65 12.40 -2.37
CA ASP A 96 -18.03 11.80 -3.56
C ASP A 96 -16.49 11.76 -3.47
N ASP A 97 -15.91 10.58 -3.67
CA ASP A 97 -14.48 10.33 -3.49
C ASP A 97 -13.60 11.00 -4.56
N THR A 98 -14.13 11.16 -5.78
CA THR A 98 -13.41 11.85 -6.86
C THR A 98 -13.30 13.34 -6.59
N THR A 99 -14.40 13.95 -6.16
CA THR A 99 -14.46 15.38 -5.79
C THR A 99 -13.60 15.65 -4.57
N PHE A 100 -13.73 14.83 -3.52
CA PHE A 100 -12.87 14.91 -2.33
C PHE A 100 -11.38 14.88 -2.69
N THR A 101 -10.96 13.92 -3.52
CA THR A 101 -9.57 13.76 -3.92
C THR A 101 -9.06 14.97 -4.70
N ARG A 102 -9.86 15.49 -5.64
CA ARG A 102 -9.49 16.65 -6.46
C ARG A 102 -9.37 17.92 -5.62
N GLU A 103 -10.30 18.15 -4.70
CA GLU A 103 -10.30 19.33 -3.85
C GLU A 103 -9.19 19.31 -2.81
N LEU A 104 -8.95 18.14 -2.20
CA LEU A 104 -7.84 17.94 -1.29
C LEU A 104 -6.50 18.24 -1.98
N PHE A 105 -6.31 17.78 -3.21
CA PHE A 105 -5.11 18.11 -3.97
C PHE A 105 -5.01 19.61 -4.31
N ALA A 106 -6.12 20.23 -4.72
CA ALA A 106 -6.13 21.64 -5.12
C ALA A 106 -5.88 22.60 -3.95
N ARG A 107 -6.35 22.29 -2.74
CA ARG A 107 -6.26 23.17 -1.56
C ARG A 107 -5.06 22.85 -0.68
N GLU A 108 -4.76 21.57 -0.48
CA GLU A 108 -3.76 21.10 0.48
C GLU A 108 -2.52 20.47 -0.16
N HIS A 109 -2.52 20.28 -1.49
CA HIS A 109 -1.46 19.58 -2.22
C HIS A 109 -1.20 18.14 -1.72
N VAL A 110 -2.23 17.49 -1.18
CA VAL A 110 -2.18 16.09 -0.75
C VAL A 110 -2.80 15.20 -1.81
N THR A 111 -2.05 14.22 -2.30
CA THR A 111 -2.53 13.26 -3.31
C THR A 111 -2.99 11.96 -2.65
N VAL A 112 -4.24 11.58 -2.94
CA VAL A 112 -4.84 10.30 -2.55
C VAL A 112 -5.45 9.61 -3.78
N VAL A 113 -5.87 8.35 -3.65
CA VAL A 113 -6.52 7.62 -4.76
C VAL A 113 -8.01 7.44 -4.46
N PRO A 114 -8.93 7.86 -5.35
CA PRO A 114 -10.35 7.60 -5.21
C PRO A 114 -10.61 6.10 -5.18
N GLY A 115 -11.43 5.65 -4.24
CA GLY A 115 -11.74 4.24 -4.05
C GLY A 115 -12.56 3.67 -5.20
N SER A 116 -13.39 4.50 -5.83
CA SER A 116 -14.16 4.15 -7.03
C SER A 116 -13.28 3.68 -8.18
N TYR A 117 -12.02 4.13 -8.28
CA TYR A 117 -11.08 3.71 -9.32
C TYR A 117 -10.45 2.34 -9.06
N LEU A 118 -10.54 1.84 -7.84
CA LEU A 118 -9.99 0.54 -7.43
C LEU A 118 -11.04 -0.58 -7.44
N SER A 119 -12.27 -0.26 -7.82
CA SER A 119 -13.42 -1.15 -7.74
C SER A 119 -14.25 -1.05 -9.02
N ARG A 120 -15.01 -2.10 -9.32
CA ARG A 120 -15.95 -2.13 -10.44
C ARG A 120 -17.37 -2.10 -9.89
N GLU A 121 -18.26 -1.43 -10.60
CA GLU A 121 -19.70 -1.49 -10.31
C GLU A 121 -20.22 -2.92 -10.51
N VAL A 122 -20.94 -3.43 -9.51
CA VAL A 122 -21.63 -4.72 -9.55
C VAL A 122 -23.02 -4.51 -8.99
N ASN A 123 -24.06 -4.92 -9.74
CA ASN A 123 -25.46 -4.74 -9.35
C ASN A 123 -25.86 -3.28 -9.05
N GLY A 124 -25.27 -2.31 -9.73
CA GLY A 124 -25.57 -0.88 -9.53
C GLY A 124 -24.82 -0.22 -8.37
N GLU A 125 -23.93 -0.96 -7.69
CA GLU A 125 -23.15 -0.43 -6.56
C GLU A 125 -21.64 -0.56 -6.84
N ASN A 126 -20.89 0.52 -6.59
CA ASN A 126 -19.44 0.48 -6.57
C ASN A 126 -18.96 0.41 -5.10
N PRO A 127 -18.37 -0.72 -4.64
CA PRO A 127 -17.96 -0.89 -3.25
C PRO A 127 -16.81 0.03 -2.83
N GLY A 128 -16.12 0.66 -3.81
CA GLY A 128 -15.08 1.65 -3.58
C GLY A 128 -15.59 3.10 -3.51
N ALA A 129 -16.84 3.36 -3.91
CA ALA A 129 -17.37 4.73 -3.92
C ALA A 129 -17.44 5.32 -2.51
N GLY A 130 -17.19 6.63 -2.41
CA GLY A 130 -17.19 7.34 -1.12
C GLY A 130 -16.06 6.92 -0.18
N ARG A 131 -14.95 6.41 -0.73
CA ARG A 131 -13.75 6.04 0.02
C ARG A 131 -12.49 6.49 -0.68
N VAL A 132 -11.41 6.69 0.06
CA VAL A 132 -10.09 7.02 -0.48
C VAL A 132 -9.02 6.09 0.08
N ARG A 133 -8.05 5.73 -0.78
CA ARG A 133 -6.85 5.00 -0.39
C ARG A 133 -5.70 5.97 -0.17
N MET A 134 -5.18 5.99 1.06
CA MET A 134 -3.99 6.75 1.45
C MET A 134 -2.83 5.78 1.67
N ALA A 135 -1.65 6.05 1.12
CA ALA A 135 -0.47 5.20 1.26
C ALA A 135 0.54 5.81 2.24
N LEU A 136 0.80 5.14 3.37
CA LEU A 136 1.74 5.60 4.39
C LEU A 136 3.17 5.12 4.10
N VAL A 137 3.69 5.51 2.94
CA VAL A 137 5.03 5.10 2.45
C VAL A 137 6.09 6.19 2.58
N ALA A 138 5.66 7.44 2.82
CA ALA A 138 6.55 8.57 3.02
C ALA A 138 7.25 8.51 4.41
N PRO A 139 8.28 9.33 4.64
CA PRO A 139 8.84 9.56 5.98
C PRO A 139 7.76 9.95 7.00
N LEU A 140 7.98 9.61 8.27
CA LEU A 140 7.00 9.83 9.35
C LEU A 140 6.54 11.29 9.43
N ALA A 141 7.47 12.24 9.34
CA ALA A 141 7.17 13.67 9.39
C ALA A 141 6.21 14.10 8.27
N GLU A 142 6.45 13.66 7.04
CA GLU A 142 5.58 13.95 5.89
C GLU A 142 4.20 13.30 6.04
N CYS A 143 4.11 12.09 6.61
CA CYS A 143 2.83 11.46 6.91
C CYS A 143 2.02 12.25 7.94
N ILE A 144 2.66 12.75 9.00
CA ILE A 144 2.02 13.59 10.02
C ILE A 144 1.54 14.90 9.42
N GLU A 145 2.39 15.56 8.63
CA GLU A 145 2.03 16.81 7.94
C GLU A 145 0.83 16.61 7.00
N ALA A 146 0.84 15.56 6.18
CA ALA A 146 -0.28 15.22 5.30
C ALA A 146 -1.57 14.96 6.11
N ALA A 147 -1.48 14.28 7.26
CA ALA A 147 -2.63 14.05 8.13
C ALA A 147 -3.20 15.36 8.70
N GLN A 148 -2.33 16.29 9.10
CA GLN A 148 -2.75 17.61 9.58
C GLN A 148 -3.44 18.44 8.50
N ARG A 149 -2.91 18.42 7.27
CA ARG A 149 -3.53 19.09 6.12
C ARG A 149 -4.90 18.50 5.76
N ILE A 150 -5.03 17.18 5.75
CA ILE A 150 -6.35 16.52 5.56
C ILE A 150 -7.32 16.95 6.66
N ARG A 151 -6.88 17.00 7.91
CA ARG A 151 -7.71 17.49 9.02
C ARG A 151 -8.12 18.95 8.82
N HIS A 152 -7.20 19.81 8.41
CA HIS A 152 -7.51 21.22 8.11
C HIS A 152 -8.58 21.33 7.01
N PHE A 153 -8.42 20.59 5.91
CA PHE A 153 -9.38 20.53 4.81
C PHE A 153 -10.78 20.06 5.23
N LEU A 154 -10.88 19.14 6.20
CA LEU A 154 -12.15 18.64 6.72
C LEU A 154 -12.83 19.61 7.70
N GLN A 155 -12.09 20.54 8.29
CA GLN A 155 -12.57 21.46 9.32
C GLN A 155 -12.79 22.89 8.82
N GLY A 156 -12.19 23.27 7.69
CA GLY A 156 -12.34 24.57 7.02
C GLY A 156 -13.42 24.54 5.94
#